data_AF-A0A9D4IPL8-F1
#
_entry.id   AF-A0A9D4IPL8-F1
#
_cell.length_a   1.000
_cell.length_b   1.000
_cell.length_c   1.000
_cell.angle_alpha   90.00
_cell.angle_beta   90.00
_cell.angle_gamma   90.00
#
_symmetry.space_group_name_H-M   'P 1'
#
loop_
_entity.id
_entity.type
_entity.pdbx_description
1 polymer ?
#
loop_
_entity_poly.entity_id
_entity_poly.type
_entity_poly.pdbx_seq_one_letter_code
_entity_poly.pdbx_strand_id
1 'polypeptide(L)'
;MSQFSSSCQRRRAYQCLKCYHRMDKVYIEAKYRVYNHFLKEHMSLDQPPYYCRLCLFRCFKREELEKHVHSFRRHALVLQEKNIPDSPEFLVSNPSPYLITDRDVAVLSAEESKRHWLSISKKPDILSQAIQSVLPDLSPVSN
;
A
#
# COMPACT_ATOMS: atom_id res chain seq x y z
N MET A 1 34.75 -6.63 -14.06
CA MET A 1 33.80 -5.56 -14.48
C MET A 1 32.49 -5.79 -13.76
N SER A 2 32.16 -4.91 -12.83
CA SER A 2 31.17 -5.12 -11.77
C SER A 2 29.73 -5.08 -12.28
N GLN A 3 28.98 -6.15 -12.01
CA GLN A 3 27.54 -6.22 -12.22
C GLN A 3 26.84 -5.33 -11.18
N PHE A 4 26.54 -4.08 -11.53
CA PHE A 4 25.60 -3.26 -10.77
C PHE A 4 24.19 -3.76 -11.06
N SER A 5 23.64 -4.59 -10.17
CA SER A 5 22.25 -5.02 -10.20
C SER A 5 21.31 -3.81 -10.16
N SER A 6 20.34 -3.81 -11.06
CA SER A 6 19.40 -2.76 -11.46
C SER A 6 18.37 -2.32 -10.40
N SER A 7 18.74 -2.20 -9.11
CA SER A 7 17.77 -2.17 -8.00
C SER A 7 17.38 -0.80 -7.43
N CYS A 8 17.79 0.34 -8.02
CA CYS A 8 17.59 1.66 -7.40
C CYS A 8 16.75 2.68 -8.19
N GLN A 9 15.85 2.25 -9.09
CA GLN A 9 14.83 3.16 -9.65
C GLN A 9 13.59 3.29 -8.76
N ARG A 10 13.74 3.26 -7.44
CA ARG A 10 12.62 3.62 -6.56
C ARG A 10 12.44 5.14 -6.65
N ARG A 11 11.26 5.55 -7.16
CA ARG A 11 10.85 6.95 -7.29
C ARG A 11 10.87 7.67 -5.93
N ARG A 12 10.58 8.98 -5.93
CA ARG A 12 10.42 9.78 -4.70
C ARG A 12 9.52 9.06 -3.68
N ALA A 13 9.97 9.04 -2.44
CA ALA A 13 9.20 8.54 -1.31
C ALA A 13 8.28 9.65 -0.79
N TYR A 14 7.15 9.23 -0.23
CA TYR A 14 6.11 10.09 0.30
C TYR A 14 5.91 9.71 1.76
N GLN A 15 5.46 10.67 2.55
CA GLN A 15 5.32 10.54 3.99
C GLN A 15 3.92 10.93 4.42
N CYS A 16 3.26 10.10 5.22
CA CYS A 16 2.00 10.46 5.86
C CYS A 16 2.26 11.35 7.08
N LEU A 17 1.72 12.57 7.06
CA LEU A 17 1.88 13.54 8.15
C LEU A 17 0.90 13.30 9.31
N LYS A 18 -0.21 12.59 9.09
CA LYS A 18 -1.17 12.26 10.15
C LYS A 18 -0.69 11.18 11.11
N CYS A 19 0.31 10.37 10.73
CA CYS A 19 0.86 9.33 11.61
C CYS A 19 1.70 9.86 12.76
N TYR A 20 2.24 11.07 12.64
CA TYR A 20 3.10 11.68 13.66
C TYR A 20 2.44 11.70 15.04
N HIS A 21 1.13 11.91 15.09
CA HIS A 21 0.40 12.05 16.35
C HIS A 21 0.17 10.74 17.10
N ARG A 22 0.38 9.57 16.48
CA ARG A 22 -0.06 8.31 17.10
C ARG A 22 1.03 7.53 17.83
N MET A 23 2.33 7.67 17.54
CA MET A 23 3.35 6.79 18.17
C MET A 23 4.82 7.01 17.77
N ASP A 24 5.22 8.21 17.33
CA ASP A 24 6.54 8.46 16.67
C ASP A 24 6.83 7.57 15.44
N LYS A 25 5.81 6.84 14.97
CA LYS A 25 5.90 6.00 13.77
C LYS A 25 5.50 6.83 12.57
N VAL A 26 6.49 7.19 11.78
CA VAL A 26 6.26 7.82 10.48
C VAL A 26 6.02 6.74 9.43
N TYR A 27 4.91 6.85 8.69
CA TYR A 27 4.68 6.00 7.52
C TYR A 27 5.27 6.66 6.28
N ILE A 28 6.34 6.07 5.74
CA ILE A 28 7.03 6.53 4.53
C ILE A 28 7.02 5.39 3.52
N GLU A 29 6.55 5.66 2.31
CA GLU A 29 6.47 4.65 1.24
C GLU A 29 6.26 5.31 -0.15
N ALA A 30 6.10 4.52 -1.20
CA ALA A 30 5.70 5.01 -2.51
C ALA A 30 4.33 5.72 -2.47
N LYS A 31 4.11 6.73 -3.34
CA LYS A 31 2.89 7.57 -3.35
C LYS A 31 1.59 6.78 -3.19
N TYR A 32 1.37 5.76 -4.02
CA TYR A 32 0.14 4.98 -4.00
C TYR A 32 -0.08 4.23 -2.67
N ARG A 33 0.99 3.78 -2.02
CA ARG A 33 0.93 3.09 -0.72
C ARG A 33 0.58 4.06 0.39
N VAL A 34 1.17 5.25 0.39
CA VAL A 34 0.84 6.31 1.35
C VAL A 34 -0.61 6.74 1.21
N TYR A 35 -1.12 6.88 -0.02
CA TYR A 35 -2.52 7.23 -0.27
C TYR A 35 -3.47 6.11 0.21
N ASN A 36 -3.15 4.84 -0.06
CA ASN A 36 -3.93 3.70 0.42
C ASN A 36 -3.91 3.61 1.95
N HIS A 37 -2.74 3.83 2.56
CA HIS A 37 -2.60 3.94 4.01
C HIS A 37 -3.49 5.05 4.57
N PHE A 38 -3.42 6.26 4.00
CA PHE A 38 -4.26 7.39 4.42
C PHE A 38 -5.75 7.07 4.33
N LEU A 39 -6.18 6.48 3.22
CA LEU A 39 -7.56 6.05 2.99
C LEU A 39 -8.07 5.07 4.06
N LYS A 40 -7.20 4.17 4.52
CA LYS A 40 -7.58 3.13 5.50
C LYS A 40 -7.54 3.63 6.93
N GLU A 41 -6.51 4.39 7.29
CA GLU A 41 -6.17 4.71 8.68
C GLU A 41 -6.65 6.10 9.13
N HIS A 42 -6.87 7.02 8.19
CA HIS A 42 -7.12 8.44 8.49
C HIS A 42 -8.39 8.99 7.86
N MET A 43 -8.98 8.28 6.90
CA MET A 43 -10.20 8.70 6.22
C MET A 43 -11.41 7.88 6.71
N SER A 44 -12.49 8.59 7.07
CA SER A 44 -13.78 8.00 7.42
C SER A 44 -14.43 7.31 6.22
N LEU A 45 -15.57 6.63 6.42
CA LEU A 45 -16.25 5.88 5.35
C LEU A 45 -16.92 6.77 4.30
N ASP A 46 -17.29 7.99 4.69
CA ASP A 46 -18.06 8.99 3.94
C ASP A 46 -17.20 10.08 3.30
N GLN A 47 -15.90 10.09 3.58
CA GLN A 47 -14.92 11.04 3.06
C GLN A 47 -14.26 10.67 1.70
N PRO A 48 -14.14 9.40 1.29
CA PRO A 48 -13.50 9.05 0.02
C PRO A 48 -14.25 9.60 -1.18
N PRO A 49 -13.56 9.87 -2.31
CA PRO A 49 -14.19 10.25 -3.57
C PRO A 49 -15.18 9.23 -4.10
N TYR A 50 -14.83 7.96 -4.01
CA TYR A 50 -15.64 6.87 -4.54
C TYR A 50 -15.72 5.74 -3.53
N TYR A 51 -16.92 5.21 -3.34
CA TYR A 51 -17.11 4.05 -2.47
C TYR A 51 -18.27 3.16 -2.92
N CYS A 52 -18.17 1.89 -2.57
CA CYS A 52 -19.24 0.91 -2.74
C CYS A 52 -20.11 0.89 -1.49
N ARG A 53 -21.40 1.24 -1.61
CA ARG A 53 -22.32 1.22 -0.46
C ARG A 53 -22.57 -0.20 0.09
N LEU A 54 -22.45 -1.22 -0.76
CA LEU A 54 -22.67 -2.61 -0.38
C LEU A 54 -21.47 -3.23 0.36
N CYS A 55 -20.26 -3.04 -0.18
CA CYS A 55 -19.04 -3.69 0.32
C CYS A 55 -18.20 -2.79 1.23
N LEU A 56 -18.57 -1.52 1.39
CA LEU A 56 -17.76 -0.49 2.05
C LEU A 56 -16.34 -0.38 1.46
N PHE A 57 -16.20 -0.76 0.19
CA PHE A 57 -14.97 -0.59 -0.58
C PHE A 57 -14.79 0.89 -0.87
N ARG A 58 -13.57 1.41 -0.72
CA ARG A 58 -13.25 2.83 -0.85
C ARG A 58 -12.09 2.98 -1.82
N CYS A 59 -12.13 3.99 -2.68
CA CYS A 59 -11.04 4.28 -3.62
C CYS A 59 -11.01 5.76 -4.05
N PHE A 60 -9.93 6.15 -4.72
CA PHE A 60 -9.74 7.52 -5.23
C PHE A 60 -10.09 7.66 -6.70
N LYS A 61 -10.28 6.55 -7.42
CA LYS A 61 -10.55 6.53 -8.87
C LYS A 61 -11.87 5.83 -9.15
N ARG A 62 -12.64 6.42 -10.06
CA ARG A 62 -13.93 5.84 -10.49
C ARG A 62 -13.73 4.48 -11.17
N GLU A 63 -12.69 4.33 -12.00
CA GLU A 63 -12.43 3.06 -12.70
C GLU A 63 -12.14 1.91 -11.71
N GLU A 64 -11.55 2.20 -10.55
CA GLU A 64 -11.30 1.19 -9.51
C GLU A 64 -12.61 0.72 -8.87
N LEU A 65 -13.58 1.63 -8.71
CA LEU A 65 -14.90 1.31 -8.18
C LEU A 65 -15.75 0.54 -9.20
N GLU A 66 -15.74 0.94 -10.47
CA GLU A 66 -16.39 0.22 -11.57
C GLU A 66 -15.88 -1.22 -11.66
N LYS A 67 -14.55 -1.41 -11.64
CA LYS A 67 -13.95 -2.76 -11.59
C LYS A 67 -14.33 -3.54 -10.34
N HIS A 68 -14.47 -2.88 -9.20
CA HIS A 68 -14.89 -3.53 -7.97
C HIS A 68 -16.32 -4.10 -8.07
N VAL A 69 -17.27 -3.32 -8.59
CA VAL A 69 -18.67 -3.75 -8.73
C VAL A 69 -18.78 -4.90 -9.74
N HIS A 70 -18.12 -4.81 -10.89
CA HIS A 70 -18.31 -5.78 -11.98
C HIS A 70 -17.40 -7.01 -11.95
N SER A 71 -16.16 -6.87 -11.47
CA SER A 71 -15.14 -7.93 -11.62
C SER A 71 -14.76 -8.58 -10.29
N PHE A 72 -15.18 -8.04 -9.15
CA PHE A 72 -14.75 -8.54 -7.86
C PHE A 72 -15.69 -9.64 -7.37
N ARG A 73 -15.19 -10.89 -7.33
CA ARG A 73 -15.97 -12.06 -6.89
C ARG A 73 -16.67 -11.84 -5.54
N ARG A 74 -16.02 -11.14 -4.61
CA ARG A 74 -16.62 -10.86 -3.29
C ARG A 74 -17.86 -9.97 -3.39
N HIS A 75 -17.91 -9.06 -4.35
CA HIS A 75 -19.09 -8.23 -4.58
C HIS A 75 -20.29 -9.09 -5.01
N ALA A 76 -20.10 -9.93 -6.02
CA ALA A 76 -21.11 -10.86 -6.50
C ALA A 76 -21.61 -11.82 -5.40
N LEU A 77 -20.70 -12.33 -4.55
CA LEU A 77 -21.08 -13.17 -3.42
C LEU A 77 -21.98 -12.44 -2.42
N VAL A 78 -21.67 -11.17 -2.10
CA VAL A 78 -22.50 -10.38 -1.16
C VAL A 78 -23.88 -10.09 -1.75
N LEU A 79 -23.99 -9.83 -3.06
CA LEU A 79 -25.29 -9.67 -3.73
C LEU A 79 -26.13 -10.95 -3.62
N GLN A 80 -25.51 -12.11 -3.87
CA GLN A 80 -26.17 -13.42 -3.77
C GLN A 80 -26.60 -13.74 -2.33
N GLU A 81 -25.71 -13.57 -1.35
CA GLU A 81 -25.98 -13.84 0.06
C GLU A 81 -27.14 -12.98 0.61
N LYS A 82 -27.22 -11.73 0.16
CA LYS A 82 -28.26 -10.78 0.61
C LYS A 82 -29.50 -10.79 -0.27
N ASN A 83 -29.51 -11.57 -1.35
CA ASN A 83 -30.57 -11.62 -2.36
C ASN A 83 -30.93 -10.22 -2.90
N ILE A 84 -29.90 -9.42 -3.18
CA ILE A 84 -30.02 -8.06 -3.71
C ILE A 84 -29.71 -8.09 -5.21
N PRO A 85 -30.53 -7.48 -6.08
CA PRO A 85 -30.21 -7.37 -7.49
C PRO A 85 -28.98 -6.48 -7.71
N ASP A 86 -28.14 -6.85 -8.68
CA ASP A 86 -27.04 -5.99 -9.09
C ASP A 86 -27.59 -4.67 -9.65
N SER A 87 -27.05 -3.56 -9.18
CA SER A 87 -27.53 -2.21 -9.49
C SER A 87 -26.37 -1.22 -9.49
N PRO A 88 -26.34 -0.26 -10.44
CA PRO A 88 -25.32 0.79 -10.45
C PRO A 88 -25.41 1.72 -9.24
N GLU A 89 -26.48 1.66 -8.44
CA GLU A 89 -26.65 2.45 -7.22
C GLU A 89 -25.59 2.15 -6.14
N PHE A 90 -24.92 0.99 -6.21
CA PHE A 90 -23.82 0.68 -5.30
C PHE A 90 -22.58 1.51 -5.60
N LEU A 91 -22.49 2.10 -6.78
CA LEU A 91 -21.37 2.90 -7.29
C LEU A 91 -21.55 4.35 -6.84
N VAL A 92 -21.10 4.69 -5.63
CA VAL A 92 -21.32 6.02 -5.06
C VAL A 92 -20.15 6.95 -5.33
N SER A 93 -20.44 8.10 -5.93
CA SER A 93 -19.55 9.25 -6.00
C SER A 93 -19.89 10.22 -4.88
N ASN A 94 -18.89 10.59 -4.08
CA ASN A 94 -19.06 11.57 -3.03
C ASN A 94 -19.06 13.00 -3.61
N PRO A 95 -20.10 13.82 -3.37
CA PRO A 95 -20.16 15.19 -3.87
C PRO A 95 -19.15 16.13 -3.17
N SER A 96 -18.71 15.81 -1.95
CA SER A 96 -17.75 16.61 -1.18
C SER A 96 -16.64 15.72 -0.63
N PRO A 97 -15.74 15.22 -1.50
CA PRO A 97 -14.72 14.29 -1.08
C PRO A 97 -13.58 14.99 -0.34
N TYR A 98 -12.97 14.27 0.59
CA TYR A 98 -11.75 14.73 1.22
C TYR A 98 -10.61 14.71 0.21
N LEU A 99 -10.02 15.88 -0.03
CA LEU A 99 -8.87 16.04 -0.91
C LEU A 99 -7.59 15.91 -0.09
N ILE A 100 -6.76 14.91 -0.42
CA ILE A 100 -5.43 14.78 0.18
C ILE A 100 -4.56 15.92 -0.33
N THR A 101 -4.06 16.71 0.61
CA THR A 101 -3.20 17.88 0.32
C THR A 101 -1.79 17.70 0.89
N ASP A 102 -0.92 18.68 0.66
CA ASP A 102 0.43 18.72 1.22
C ASP A 102 0.45 18.81 2.75
N ARG A 103 -0.69 19.14 3.40
CA ARG A 103 -0.87 19.07 4.85
C ARG A 103 -1.04 17.64 5.37
N ASP A 104 -1.40 16.72 4.50
CA ASP A 104 -1.67 15.32 4.81
C ASP A 104 -0.51 14.43 4.43
N VAL A 105 0.13 14.72 3.29
CA VAL A 105 1.21 13.93 2.72
C VAL A 105 2.35 14.83 2.25
N ALA A 106 3.55 14.58 2.75
CA ALA A 106 4.76 15.28 2.30
C ALA A 106 5.53 14.44 1.28
N VAL A 107 6.13 15.12 0.29
CA VAL A 107 7.08 14.50 -0.65
C VAL A 107 8.48 14.65 -0.10
N LEU A 108 9.22 13.55 -0.01
CA LEU A 108 10.60 13.59 0.46
C LEU A 108 11.56 14.08 -0.63
N SER A 109 12.65 14.72 -0.19
CA SER A 109 13.77 15.06 -1.07
C SER A 109 14.39 13.80 -1.70
N ALA A 110 15.22 13.98 -2.74
CA ALA A 110 15.84 12.86 -3.43
C ALA A 110 16.75 12.10 -2.47
N GLU A 111 17.49 12.83 -1.64
CA GLU A 111 18.41 12.28 -0.67
C GLU A 111 17.68 11.55 0.46
N GLU A 112 16.61 12.12 1.00
CA GLU A 112 15.77 11.44 1.99
C GLU A 112 15.12 10.18 1.44
N SER A 113 14.58 10.24 0.22
CA SER A 113 14.00 9.08 -0.46
C SER A 113 15.06 7.97 -0.61
N LYS A 114 16.27 8.32 -1.06
CA LYS A 114 17.37 7.37 -1.23
C LYS A 114 17.76 6.73 0.10
N ARG A 115 17.96 7.52 1.15
CA ARG A 115 18.29 7.03 2.51
C ARG A 115 17.22 6.06 3.02
N HIS A 116 15.95 6.40 2.85
CA HIS A 116 14.83 5.55 3.24
C HIS A 116 14.87 4.19 2.52
N TRP A 117 15.01 4.19 1.19
CA TRP A 117 15.06 2.95 0.42
C TRP A 117 16.25 2.07 0.76
N LEU A 118 17.43 2.67 0.99
CA LEU A 118 18.60 1.95 1.45
C LEU A 118 18.40 1.33 2.83
N SER A 119 17.75 2.04 3.76
CA SER A 119 17.43 1.52 5.09
C SER A 119 16.51 0.30 5.03
N ILE A 120 15.48 0.33 4.17
CA ILE A 120 14.57 -0.81 3.98
C ILE A 120 15.31 -2.03 3.42
N SER A 121 16.16 -1.83 2.40
CA SER A 121 16.91 -2.93 1.77
C SER A 121 17.98 -3.55 2.68
N LYS A 122 18.42 -2.84 3.72
CA LYS A 122 19.41 -3.32 4.69
C LYS A 122 18.82 -4.10 5.86
N LYS A 123 17.49 -4.19 6.00
CA LYS A 123 16.89 -5.06 7.02
C LYS A 123 17.35 -6.48 6.72
N PRO A 124 18.08 -7.14 7.63
CA PRO A 124 18.61 -8.46 7.38
C PRO A 124 17.44 -9.39 7.06
N ASP A 125 17.56 -10.11 5.95
CA ASP A 125 16.62 -11.16 5.63
C ASP A 125 16.81 -12.26 6.69
N ILE A 126 15.88 -12.29 7.65
CA ILE A 126 15.84 -13.26 8.74
C ILE A 126 15.88 -14.68 8.16
N LEU A 127 15.34 -14.88 6.95
CA LEU A 127 15.40 -16.15 6.23
C LEU A 127 16.82 -16.50 5.78
N SER A 128 17.56 -15.55 5.20
CA SER A 128 18.96 -15.74 4.79
C SER A 128 19.89 -16.02 5.98
N GLN A 129 19.68 -15.34 7.12
CA GLN A 129 20.44 -15.59 8.35
C GLN A 129 20.10 -16.96 8.97
N ALA A 130 18.83 -17.38 8.93
CA ALA A 130 18.44 -18.69 9.41
C ALA A 130 19.04 -19.82 8.55
N ILE A 131 19.04 -19.69 7.22
CA ILE A 131 19.63 -20.68 6.30
C ILE A 131 21.13 -20.88 6.54
N GLN A 132 21.88 -19.80 6.81
CA GLN A 132 23.31 -19.87 7.12
C GLN A 132 23.63 -20.54 8.47
N SER A 133 22.68 -20.55 9.41
CA SER A 133 22.86 -21.18 10.72
C SER A 133 22.63 -22.71 10.73
N VAL A 134 22.09 -23.28 9.63
CA VAL A 134 21.66 -24.69 9.56
C VAL A 134 22.61 -25.58 8.73
N LEU A 135 23.63 -25.02 8.08
CA LEU A 135 24.64 -25.81 7.35
C LEU A 135 25.96 -25.87 8.15
N PRO A 136 26.18 -26.90 8.99
CA PRO A 136 27.52 -27.22 9.45
C PRO A 136 28.37 -27.72 8.28
N ASP A 137 29.56 -27.15 8.22
CA ASP A 137 30.70 -27.38 7.34
C ASP A 137 30.83 -28.85 6.86
N LEU A 138 30.44 -29.14 5.62
CA LEU A 138 30.89 -30.34 4.93
C LEU A 138 32.25 -30.01 4.32
N SER A 139 33.30 -30.07 5.14
CA SER A 139 34.68 -30.09 4.66
C SER A 139 34.89 -31.29 3.74
N PRO A 140 35.46 -31.11 2.53
CA PRO A 140 35.73 -32.23 1.63
C PRO A 140 36.85 -33.10 2.20
N VAL A 141 36.59 -34.39 2.34
CA VAL A 141 37.60 -35.39 2.62
C VAL A 141 38.49 -35.50 1.38
N SER A 142 39.72 -35.00 1.49
CA SER A 142 40.78 -35.21 0.50
C SER A 142 41.20 -36.68 0.53
N ASN A 143 41.13 -37.36 -0.62
CA ASN A 143 41.83 -38.62 -0.88
C ASN A 143 43.24 -38.34 -1.39
#